data_AF-A0AAN6NL05-F1
#
_entry.id   AF-A0AAN6NL05-F1
#
_cell.length_a   1.000
_cell.length_b   1.000
_cell.length_c   1.000
_cell.angle_alpha   90.00
_cell.angle_beta   90.00
_cell.angle_gamma   90.00
#
_symmetry.space_group_name_H-M   'P 1'
#
loop_
_entity.id
_entity.type
_entity.pdbx_description
1 polymer ?
#
loop_
_entity_poly.entity_id
_entity_poly.type
_entity_poly.pdbx_seq_one_letter_code
_entity_poly.pdbx_strand_id
1 'polypeptide(L)' 'EQRWTSLTQDEKFFNNVDWRPIDFIPSVWYERKICFLGCESLAFQNPSGKAIWATKGDGEMIVPSNVAVYLIRGK' A
#
# COMPACT_ATOMS: atom_id res chain seq x y z
N GLU A 1 -2.89 14.38 10.12
CA GLU A 1 -2.62 14.60 8.68
C GLU A 1 -2.89 13.33 7.92
N GLN A 2 -3.61 13.43 6.80
CA GLN A 2 -3.94 12.28 5.96
C GLN A 2 -2.72 11.96 5.08
N ARG A 3 -1.99 10.87 5.40
CA ARG A 3 -0.79 10.44 4.65
C ARG A 3 -1.11 9.79 3.29
N TRP A 4 -2.37 9.41 3.09
CA TRP A 4 -2.88 8.87 1.84
C TRP A 4 -3.22 10.00 0.88
N THR A 5 -2.64 9.96 -0.32
CA THR A 5 -2.87 10.96 -1.37
C THR A 5 -3.32 10.29 -2.65
N SER A 6 -3.94 11.06 -3.55
CA SER A 6 -4.26 10.61 -4.89
C SER A 6 -3.01 10.12 -5.61
N LEU A 7 -3.18 9.09 -6.44
CA LEU A 7 -2.10 8.48 -7.21
C LEU A 7 -1.55 9.49 -8.23
N THR A 8 -0.25 9.76 -8.17
CA THR A 8 0.41 10.68 -9.12
C THR A 8 0.90 9.99 -10.38
N GLN A 9 1.10 8.69 -10.31
CA GLN A 9 1.55 7.86 -11.42
C GLN A 9 0.36 7.42 -12.28
N ASP A 10 0.57 7.28 -13.58
CA ASP A 10 -0.43 6.68 -14.46
C ASP A 10 -0.39 5.15 -14.39
N GLU A 11 -1.35 4.48 -15.05
CA GLU A 11 -1.41 3.01 -15.09
C GLU A 11 -0.15 2.37 -15.70
N LYS A 12 0.58 3.07 -16.58
CA LYS A 12 1.76 2.51 -17.25
C LYS A 12 2.93 2.29 -16.30
N PHE A 13 2.98 3.05 -15.20
CA PHE A 13 3.91 2.82 -14.10
C PHE A 13 3.83 1.39 -13.57
N PHE A 14 2.65 0.77 -13.62
CA PHE A 14 2.37 -0.57 -13.11
C PHE A 14 2.46 -1.68 -14.18
N ASN A 15 2.97 -1.37 -15.38
CA ASN A 15 3.04 -2.35 -16.48
C ASN A 15 3.87 -3.59 -16.14
N ASN A 16 4.89 -3.45 -15.29
CA ASN A 16 5.76 -4.54 -14.85
C ASN A 16 5.39 -5.08 -13.46
N VAL A 17 4.22 -4.71 -12.95
CA VAL A 17 3.70 -5.19 -11.67
C VAL A 17 2.50 -6.08 -11.97
N ASP A 18 2.57 -7.32 -11.51
CA ASP A 18 1.46 -8.27 -11.65
C ASP A 18 0.31 -7.88 -10.72
N TRP A 19 -0.91 -8.11 -11.19
CA TRP A 19 -2.08 -8.03 -10.32
C TRP A 19 -2.01 -9.14 -9.27
N ARG A 20 -2.13 -8.76 -8.00
CA ARG A 20 -2.09 -9.69 -6.86
C ARG A 20 -3.48 -9.85 -6.25
N PRO A 21 -4.02 -11.08 -6.14
CA PRO A 21 -5.28 -11.30 -5.43
C PRO A 21 -5.14 -11.05 -3.93
N ILE A 22 -3.97 -11.38 -3.37
CA ILE A 22 -3.54 -11.07 -2.00
C ILE A 22 -2.04 -10.81 -2.08
N ASP A 23 -1.55 -9.80 -1.37
CA ASP A 23 -0.11 -9.59 -1.18
C ASP A 23 0.20 -9.05 0.22
N PHE A 24 1.43 -9.28 0.66
CA PHE A 24 1.96 -8.76 1.91
C PHE A 24 3.29 -8.06 1.67
N ILE A 25 3.31 -6.75 1.90
CA ILE A 25 4.51 -5.93 1.82
C ILE A 25 5.09 -5.80 3.23
N PRO A 26 6.17 -6.54 3.57
CA PRO A 26 6.72 -6.58 4.93
C PRO A 26 7.24 -5.21 5.35
N SER A 27 7.15 -4.88 6.64
CA SER A 27 7.69 -3.63 7.17
C SER A 27 9.21 -3.55 7.05
N VAL A 28 9.74 -2.33 6.91
CA VAL A 28 11.19 -2.05 6.90
C VAL A 28 11.53 -0.95 7.90
N TRP A 29 12.81 -0.77 8.22
CA TRP A 29 13.30 0.17 9.23
C TRP A 29 13.36 1.64 8.77
N TYR A 30 12.91 1.95 7.55
CA TYR A 30 12.86 3.29 6.97
C TYR A 30 11.49 3.58 6.34
N GLU A 31 11.16 4.85 6.12
CA GLU A 31 9.93 5.23 5.42
C GLU A 31 10.05 4.97 3.91
N ARG A 32 8.96 4.54 3.27
CA ARG A 32 8.95 4.25 1.84
C ARG A 32 7.67 4.78 1.18
N LYS A 33 7.81 5.38 0.00
CA LYS A 33 6.67 5.71 -0.84
C LYS A 33 6.20 4.45 -1.56
N ILE A 34 4.92 4.11 -1.42
CA ILE A 34 4.28 3.01 -2.14
C ILE A 34 3.09 3.57 -2.91
N CYS A 35 2.98 3.16 -4.17
CA CYS A 35 1.87 3.46 -5.06
C CYS A 35 1.01 2.21 -5.20
N PHE A 36 -0.32 2.39 -5.20
CA PHE A 36 -1.31 1.33 -5.23
C PHE A 36 -2.30 1.59 -6.36
N LEU A 37 -2.63 0.55 -7.13
CA LEU A 37 -3.59 0.61 -8.22
C LEU A 37 -4.65 -0.49 -8.09
N GLY A 38 -5.92 -0.10 -8.18
CA GLY A 38 -7.09 -0.98 -8.19
C GLY A 38 -7.35 -1.74 -6.89
N CYS A 39 -6.83 -1.27 -5.75
CA CYS A 39 -6.85 -2.03 -4.51
C CYS A 39 -8.26 -2.14 -3.90
N GLU A 40 -8.83 -3.34 -3.77
CA GLU A 40 -10.13 -3.50 -3.07
C GLU A 40 -10.01 -3.26 -1.57
N SER A 41 -8.86 -3.65 -0.97
CA SER A 41 -8.56 -3.38 0.43
C SER A 41 -7.05 -3.26 0.67
N LEU A 42 -6.68 -2.27 1.48
CA LEU A 42 -5.34 -2.08 2.01
C LEU A 42 -5.44 -1.93 3.52
N ALA A 43 -4.69 -2.74 4.26
CA ALA A 43 -4.54 -2.62 5.70
C ALA A 43 -3.07 -2.37 6.04
N PHE A 44 -2.81 -1.26 6.72
CA PHE A 44 -1.51 -0.93 7.26
C PHE A 44 -1.40 -1.49 8.67
N GLN A 45 -0.39 -2.29 8.92
CA GLN A 45 -0.24 -3.04 10.17
C GLN A 45 1.01 -2.60 10.92
N ASN A 46 0.88 -2.50 12.25
CA ASN A 46 2.03 -2.31 13.12
C ASN A 46 2.86 -3.62 13.23
N PRO A 47 4.00 -3.63 13.94
CA PRO A 47 4.83 -4.83 14.08
C PRO A 47 4.16 -6.03 14.75
N SER A 48 3.05 -5.83 15.47
CA SER A 48 2.26 -6.91 16.06
C SER A 48 1.20 -7.48 15.11
N GLY A 49 1.16 -7.06 13.84
CA GLY A 49 0.14 -7.45 12.86
C GLY A 49 -1.22 -6.77 13.03
N LYS A 50 -1.35 -5.81 13.96
CA LYS A 50 -2.62 -5.10 14.20
C LYS A 50 -2.78 -4.01 13.16
N ALA A 51 -3.93 -4.00 12.47
CA ALA A 51 -4.31 -2.92 11.57
C ALA A 51 -4.41 -1.59 12.34
N ILE A 52 -3.68 -0.58 11.85
CA ILE A 52 -3.67 0.80 12.35
C ILE A 52 -4.40 1.75 11.40
N TRP A 53 -4.35 1.49 10.09
CA TRP A 53 -5.10 2.22 9.07
C TRP A 53 -5.62 1.25 8.02
N ALA A 54 -6.72 1.62 7.37
CA ALA A 54 -7.24 0.90 6.21
C ALA A 54 -7.76 1.87 5.16
N THR A 55 -7.61 1.52 3.89
CA THR A 55 -8.10 2.28 2.74
C THR A 55 -8.37 1.35 1.55
N LYS A 56 -8.81 1.90 0.42
CA LYS A 56 -9.06 1.20 -0.85
C LYS A 56 -8.93 2.15 -2.04
N GLY A 57 -8.92 1.59 -3.24
CA GLY A 57 -8.80 2.28 -4.51
C GLY A 57 -7.36 2.64 -4.83
N ASP A 58 -7.22 3.61 -5.72
CA ASP A 58 -5.94 4.07 -6.23
C ASP A 58 -5.38 5.15 -5.30
N GLY A 59 -4.09 5.09 -5.04
CA GLY A 59 -3.43 6.12 -4.26
C GLY A 59 -1.97 5.83 -3.99
N GLU A 60 -1.34 6.77 -3.30
CA GLU A 60 0.02 6.63 -2.85
C GLU A 60 0.17 7.12 -1.41
N MET A 61 1.17 6.57 -0.72
CA MET A 61 1.42 6.89 0.68
C MET A 61 2.91 6.78 0.99
N ILE A 62 3.39 7.69 1.85
CA ILE A 62 4.64 7.49 2.59
C ILE A 62 4.33 6.57 3.77
N VAL A 63 4.57 5.28 3.57
CA VAL A 63 4.41 4.25 4.58
C VAL A 63 5.49 4.42 5.64
N PRO A 64 5.13 4.62 6.92
CA PRO A 64 6.13 4.80 7.98
C PRO A 64 7.03 3.58 8.15
N SER A 65 8.18 3.80 8.81
CA SER A 65 9.01 2.68 9.27
C SER A 65 8.20 1.76 10.19
N ASN A 66 8.55 0.47 10.18
CA ASN A 66 7.90 -0.57 10.99
C ASN A 66 6.40 -0.75 10.71
N VAL A 67 5.91 -0.30 9.55
CA VAL A 67 4.55 -0.53 9.08
C VAL A 67 4.55 -1.48 7.88
N ALA A 68 3.82 -2.58 8.00
CA ALA A 68 3.57 -3.53 6.92
C ALA A 68 2.27 -3.20 6.19
N VAL A 69 2.11 -3.69 4.97
CA VAL A 69 0.89 -3.51 4.18
C VAL A 69 0.34 -4.87 3.80
N TYR A 70 -0.93 -5.10 4.09
CA TYR A 70 -1.69 -6.23 3.60
C TYR A 70 -2.65 -5.74 2.53
N LEU A 71 -2.51 -6.29 1.33
CA LEU A 71 -3.27 -5.92 0.15
C LEU A 71 -4.21 -7.05 -0.25
N ILE A 72 -5.45 -6.70 -0.59
CA ILE A 72 -6.42 -7.60 -1.23
C ILE A 72 -6.78 -6.99 -2.58
N ARG A 73 -6.51 -7.74 -3.65
CA ARG A 73 -6.80 -7.44 -5.06
C ARG A 73 -6.31 -6.07 -5.51
N GLY A 74 -5.17 -6.02 -6.19
CA GLY A 74 -4.62 -4.79 -6.74
C GLY A 74 -3.19 -4.95 -7.23
N LYS A 75 -2.50 -3.83 -7.44
CA LYS A 75 -1.07 -3.73 -7.71
C LYS A 75 -0.42 -2.74 -6.76
#